data_AF-A0A7C4VHL4-F1
#
_entry.id   AF-A0A7C4VHL4-F1
#
_cell.length_a   1.000
_cell.length_b   1.000
_cell.length_c   1.000
_cell.angle_alpha   90.00
_cell.angle_beta   90.00
_cell.angle_gamma   90.00
#
_symmetry.space_group_name_H-M   'P 1'
#
loop_
_entity.id
_entity.type
_entity.pdbx_description
1 polymer ?
#
loop_
_entity_poly.entity_id
_entity_poly.type
_entity_poly.pdbx_seq_one_letter_code
_entity_poly.pdbx_strand_id
1 'polypeptide(L)'
;MIIFESLEIERFRNIKHARFEDLRDLNIIIGPNNCGKTNLLEVISRITELSCGVAYPYICEECQKFKAELAHTLNIKGIYLSLKTEDFYLRNTGQEMKLSFLLSQVEITRLVPRVLEKQRENLGFKDGSQMPCRSIKSEIVMRNEKGNSVLYGEHLSPFIHEDIIQEIKNALIYCPEGRLQSYKEKGFAEYVKERKLSGTQKRRWIDFLSRVIDPRIDDERYENLLIKLDGENFETEISKQGSGVSKCISRRN
;
A
#
# COMPACT_ATOMS: atom_id res chain seq x y z
N MET A 1 2.26 20.10 -8.89
CA MET A 1 3.70 19.92 -8.58
C MET A 1 3.87 18.49 -8.11
N ILE A 2 4.73 17.72 -8.76
CA ILE A 2 4.71 16.26 -8.67
C ILE A 2 6.10 15.81 -8.22
N ILE A 3 6.19 15.32 -6.98
CA ILE A 3 7.46 14.92 -6.37
C ILE A 3 7.89 13.51 -6.78
N PHE A 4 6.96 12.68 -7.23
CA PHE A 4 7.21 11.30 -7.64
C PHE A 4 7.46 11.25 -9.14
N GLU A 5 8.67 10.85 -9.54
CA GLU A 5 8.99 10.56 -10.94
C GLU A 5 8.51 9.15 -11.31
N SER A 6 8.67 8.20 -10.38
CA SER A 6 8.09 6.87 -10.51
C SER A 6 7.68 6.27 -9.17
N LEU A 7 6.70 5.37 -9.21
CA LEU A 7 6.28 4.54 -8.08
C LEU A 7 6.12 3.11 -8.58
N GLU A 8 6.74 2.15 -7.90
CA GLU A 8 6.68 0.73 -8.24
C GLU A 8 6.28 -0.09 -7.01
N ILE A 9 5.35 -1.02 -7.23
CA ILE A 9 4.78 -1.91 -6.23
C ILE A 9 4.87 -3.33 -6.78
N GLU A 10 5.51 -4.21 -6.03
CA GLU A 10 5.60 -5.64 -6.35
C GLU A 10 5.01 -6.48 -5.21
N ARG A 11 4.27 -7.51 -5.60
CA ARG A 11 3.77 -8.57 -4.71
C ARG A 11 2.97 -8.05 -3.52
N PHE A 12 2.05 -7.10 -3.76
CA PHE A 12 1.10 -6.62 -2.76
C PHE A 12 -0.31 -7.14 -3.03
N ARG A 13 -0.81 -8.05 -2.19
CA ARG A 13 -2.11 -8.72 -2.36
C ARG A 13 -2.22 -9.37 -3.75
N ASN A 14 -3.18 -8.96 -4.57
CA ASN A 14 -3.35 -9.46 -5.93
C ASN A 14 -2.50 -8.70 -6.98
N ILE A 15 -1.75 -7.68 -6.58
CA ILE A 15 -0.86 -6.92 -7.45
C ILE A 15 0.48 -7.66 -7.53
N LYS A 16 0.72 -8.33 -8.66
CA LYS A 16 2.02 -8.99 -8.93
C LYS A 16 3.11 -7.94 -9.13
N HIS A 17 2.83 -6.95 -9.98
CA HIS A 17 3.70 -5.82 -10.30
C HIS A 17 2.84 -4.68 -10.83
N ALA A 18 3.11 -3.47 -10.37
CA ALA A 18 2.53 -2.23 -10.88
C ALA A 18 3.60 -1.14 -10.84
N ARG A 19 3.78 -0.43 -11.95
CA ARG A 19 4.73 0.68 -12.07
C ARG A 19 4.02 1.88 -12.67
N PHE A 20 4.15 3.03 -12.01
CA PHE A 20 3.64 4.31 -12.43
C PHE A 20 4.84 5.19 -12.77
N GLU A 21 4.82 5.75 -13.97
CA GLU A 21 5.82 6.69 -14.48
C GLU A 21 5.05 7.89 -15.04
N ASP A 22 5.74 9.02 -15.17
CA ASP A 22 5.18 10.24 -15.77
C ASP A 22 3.84 10.69 -15.16
N LEU A 23 3.67 10.50 -13.84
CA LEU A 23 2.49 10.94 -13.11
C LEU A 23 2.24 12.43 -13.40
N ARG A 24 1.00 12.77 -13.75
CA ARG A 24 0.55 14.15 -14.01
C ARG A 24 -0.38 14.65 -12.90
N ASP A 25 -0.90 15.86 -13.02
CA ASP A 25 -1.80 16.43 -12.01
C ASP A 25 -3.12 15.62 -11.90
N LEU A 26 -3.54 14.96 -12.98
CA LEU A 26 -4.68 14.04 -13.00
C LEU A 26 -4.25 12.69 -13.59
N ASN A 27 -4.35 11.64 -12.78
CA ASN A 27 -4.11 10.25 -13.20
C ASN A 27 -5.40 9.46 -12.96
N ILE A 28 -5.90 8.76 -13.98
CA ILE A 28 -7.15 8.00 -13.89
C ILE A 28 -6.83 6.51 -14.01
N ILE A 29 -7.19 5.73 -12.99
CA ILE A 29 -7.01 4.27 -12.96
C ILE A 29 -8.33 3.60 -13.36
N ILE A 30 -8.35 2.96 -14.52
CA ILE A 30 -9.53 2.28 -15.06
C ILE A 30 -9.22 0.77 -15.19
N GLY A 31 -10.19 -0.06 -14.85
CA GLY A 31 -10.08 -1.50 -15.03
C GLY A 31 -11.33 -2.24 -14.55
N PRO A 32 -11.47 -3.55 -14.86
CA PRO A 32 -12.60 -4.37 -14.44
C PRO A 32 -12.81 -4.41 -12.92
N ASN A 33 -13.99 -4.83 -12.46
CA ASN A 33 -14.23 -5.03 -11.04
C ASN A 33 -13.26 -6.07 -10.45
N ASN A 34 -12.85 -5.84 -9.20
CA ASN A 34 -11.96 -6.72 -8.45
C ASN A 34 -10.62 -7.07 -9.16
N CYS A 35 -10.08 -6.13 -9.95
CA CYS A 35 -8.76 -6.23 -10.59
C CYS A 35 -7.62 -5.63 -9.75
N GLY A 36 -7.87 -5.17 -8.53
CA GLY A 36 -6.85 -4.60 -7.63
C GLY A 36 -6.75 -3.07 -7.57
N LYS A 37 -7.67 -2.30 -8.18
CA LYS A 37 -7.66 -0.83 -8.10
C LYS A 37 -7.68 -0.30 -6.66
N THR A 38 -8.53 -0.86 -5.82
CA THR A 38 -8.62 -0.48 -4.40
C THR A 38 -7.34 -0.85 -3.67
N ASN A 39 -6.81 -2.06 -3.87
CA ASN A 39 -5.53 -2.49 -3.29
C ASN A 39 -4.38 -1.55 -3.67
N LEU A 40 -4.36 -1.08 -4.92
CA LEU A 40 -3.38 -0.13 -5.43
C LEU A 40 -3.48 1.22 -4.71
N LEU A 41 -4.69 1.78 -4.60
CA LEU A 41 -4.92 3.04 -3.90
C LEU A 41 -4.60 2.92 -2.40
N GLU A 42 -4.90 1.77 -1.80
CA GLU A 42 -4.59 1.51 -0.40
C GLU A 42 -3.08 1.48 -0.14
N VAL A 43 -2.27 0.77 -0.93
CA VAL A 43 -0.81 0.80 -0.73
C VAL A 43 -0.23 2.20 -0.95
N ILE A 44 -0.73 2.95 -1.93
CA ILE A 44 -0.35 4.36 -2.12
C ILE A 44 -0.72 5.18 -0.87
N SER A 45 -1.91 4.97 -0.31
CA SER A 45 -2.33 5.66 0.90
C SER A 45 -1.44 5.35 2.10
N ARG A 46 -0.90 4.12 2.21
CA ARG A 46 0.01 3.73 3.30
C ARG A 46 1.32 4.51 3.27
N ILE A 47 1.75 5.04 2.12
CA ILE A 47 2.94 5.90 2.05
C ILE A 47 2.81 7.12 2.99
N THR A 48 1.59 7.58 3.28
CA THR A 48 1.35 8.64 4.29
C THR A 48 1.76 8.26 5.71
N GLU A 49 1.89 6.97 6.01
CA GLU A 49 2.31 6.41 7.30
C GLU A 49 3.82 6.16 7.39
N LEU A 50 4.61 6.54 6.37
CA LEU A 50 6.06 6.40 6.39
C LEU A 50 6.68 7.03 7.65
N SER A 51 7.63 6.36 8.27
CA SER A 51 8.44 6.95 9.33
C SER A 51 9.92 6.80 9.03
N CYS A 52 10.72 7.73 9.55
CA CYS A 52 12.16 7.61 9.52
C CYS A 52 12.73 7.82 10.92
N GLY A 53 13.84 7.15 11.21
CA GLY A 53 14.38 7.11 12.57
C GLY A 53 15.66 6.29 12.69
N VAL A 54 16.41 6.55 13.75
CA VAL A 54 17.71 5.92 14.00
C VAL A 54 17.59 4.44 14.31
N ALA A 55 16.50 4.01 14.93
CA ALA A 55 16.28 2.62 15.29
C ALA A 55 15.95 1.71 14.10
N TYR A 56 15.57 2.26 12.94
CA TYR A 56 15.13 1.45 11.81
C TYR A 56 16.30 0.87 11.01
N PRO A 57 16.40 -0.46 10.86
CA PRO A 57 17.50 -1.09 10.14
C PRO A 57 17.40 -0.88 8.63
N TYR A 58 18.50 -1.17 7.94
CA TYR A 58 18.54 -1.44 6.51
C TYR A 58 18.65 -2.95 6.27
N ILE A 59 18.05 -3.41 5.17
CA ILE A 59 18.16 -4.82 4.75
C ILE A 59 19.57 -5.13 4.23
N CYS A 60 20.18 -4.17 3.52
CA CYS A 60 21.55 -4.32 3.03
C CYS A 60 22.56 -4.34 4.18
N GLU A 61 23.34 -5.41 4.28
CA GLU A 61 24.37 -5.58 5.31
C GLU A 61 25.43 -4.46 5.29
N GLU A 62 25.85 -4.00 4.11
CA GLU A 62 26.84 -2.91 3.98
C GLU A 62 26.29 -1.60 4.57
N CYS A 63 25.04 -1.24 4.22
CA CYS A 63 24.35 -0.07 4.76
C CYS A 63 24.14 -0.19 6.27
N GLN A 64 23.80 -1.39 6.75
CA GLN A 64 23.58 -1.65 8.17
C GLN A 64 24.88 -1.52 8.98
N LYS A 65 26.00 -2.07 8.47
CA LYS A 65 27.34 -1.92 9.08
C LYS A 65 27.78 -0.47 9.11
N PHE A 66 27.69 0.23 7.98
CA PHE A 66 28.02 1.65 7.89
C PHE A 66 27.23 2.50 8.88
N LYS A 67 25.92 2.25 8.99
CA LYS A 67 25.07 2.92 9.98
C LYS A 67 25.51 2.62 11.42
N ALA A 68 25.86 1.38 11.74
CA ALA A 68 26.31 0.99 13.06
C ALA A 68 27.66 1.65 13.43
N GLU A 69 28.61 1.69 12.50
CA GLU A 69 29.93 2.31 12.68
C GLU A 69 29.83 3.82 12.93
N LEU A 70 28.88 4.49 12.28
CA LEU A 70 28.69 5.93 12.36
C LEU A 70 27.57 6.35 13.31
N ALA A 71 26.95 5.42 14.04
CA ALA A 71 25.83 5.72 14.93
C ALA A 71 26.16 6.77 16.01
N HIS A 72 27.44 6.88 16.40
CA HIS A 72 27.93 7.83 17.40
C HIS A 72 28.27 9.21 16.83
N THR A 73 28.49 9.32 15.52
CA THR A 73 28.97 10.54 14.85
C THR A 73 27.91 11.16 13.95
N LEU A 74 27.06 10.34 13.35
CA LEU A 74 26.07 10.75 12.36
C LEU A 74 24.71 10.14 12.69
N ASN A 75 23.69 10.99 12.61
CA ASN A 75 22.31 10.61 12.87
C ASN A 75 21.68 9.96 11.62
N ILE A 76 22.21 8.81 11.19
CA ILE A 76 21.78 8.10 9.99
C ILE A 76 20.43 7.42 10.26
N LYS A 77 19.36 7.94 9.63
CA LYS A 77 17.99 7.47 9.80
C LYS A 77 17.67 6.38 8.80
N GLY A 78 17.09 5.28 9.26
CA GLY A 78 16.42 4.31 8.38
C GLY A 78 14.99 4.76 8.08
N ILE A 79 14.32 4.04 7.18
CA ILE A 79 12.92 4.26 6.81
C ILE A 79 12.09 3.00 7.11
N TYR A 80 10.85 3.22 7.53
CA TYR A 80 9.94 2.19 8.02
C TYR A 80 8.53 2.45 7.48
N LEU A 81 7.83 1.37 7.10
CA LEU A 81 6.40 1.41 6.80
C LEU A 81 5.70 0.17 7.37
N SER A 82 4.67 0.37 8.18
CA SER A 82 3.82 -0.71 8.67
C SER A 82 2.71 -1.03 7.67
N LEU A 83 2.59 -2.30 7.29
CA LEU A 83 1.45 -2.81 6.55
C LEU A 83 0.47 -3.39 7.58
N LYS A 84 -0.58 -2.63 7.93
CA LYS A 84 -1.62 -3.16 8.83
C LYS A 84 -2.29 -4.38 8.18
N THR A 85 -2.24 -5.52 8.87
CA THR A 85 -2.80 -6.82 8.45
C THR A 85 -4.30 -6.97 8.71
N GLU A 86 -4.99 -5.88 9.04
CA GLU A 86 -6.42 -5.87 9.38
C GLU A 86 -7.34 -6.19 8.20
N ASP A 87 -6.78 -6.29 6.98
CA ASP A 87 -7.52 -6.63 5.79
C ASP A 87 -7.57 -8.14 5.56
N PHE A 88 -8.77 -8.64 5.31
CA PHE A 88 -9.05 -10.08 5.18
C PHE A 88 -8.21 -10.76 4.08
N TYR A 89 -7.85 -10.02 3.02
CA TYR A 89 -6.95 -10.46 1.95
C TYR A 89 -5.50 -10.71 2.38
N LEU A 90 -5.14 -10.34 3.61
CA LEU A 90 -3.80 -10.46 4.17
C LEU A 90 -3.61 -11.72 5.03
N ARG A 91 -4.61 -12.61 5.14
CA ARG A 91 -4.45 -13.85 5.93
C ARG A 91 -3.41 -14.85 5.37
N ASN A 92 -2.86 -14.58 4.18
CA ASN A 92 -1.72 -15.29 3.58
C ASN A 92 -0.42 -14.43 3.51
N THR A 93 -0.24 -13.37 4.32
CA THR A 93 0.91 -12.41 4.24
C THR A 93 2.24 -12.94 4.76
N GLY A 94 2.64 -14.13 4.30
CA GLY A 94 4.02 -14.57 4.30
C GLY A 94 4.73 -14.25 2.98
N GLN A 95 4.37 -13.19 2.26
CA GLN A 95 4.98 -12.85 0.96
C GLN A 95 5.85 -11.60 1.05
N GLU A 96 7.01 -11.68 0.40
CA GLU A 96 7.90 -10.55 0.17
C GLU A 96 7.22 -9.57 -0.79
N MET A 97 7.07 -8.35 -0.33
CA MET A 97 6.61 -7.16 -1.04
C MET A 97 7.80 -6.23 -1.22
N LYS A 98 7.81 -5.53 -2.36
CA LYS A 98 8.71 -4.41 -2.61
C LYS A 98 7.89 -3.18 -2.94
N LEU A 99 8.24 -2.06 -2.32
CA LEU A 99 7.75 -0.73 -2.65
C LEU A 99 8.96 0.11 -3.00
N SER A 100 8.97 0.72 -4.18
CA SER A 100 10.00 1.69 -4.53
C SER A 100 9.43 2.95 -5.14
N PHE A 101 10.10 4.06 -4.89
CA PHE A 101 9.73 5.33 -5.50
C PHE A 101 10.98 6.17 -5.81
N LEU A 102 10.97 6.76 -7.00
CA LEU A 102 11.96 7.72 -7.45
C LEU A 102 11.41 9.12 -7.25
N LEU A 103 12.18 9.97 -6.58
CA LEU A 103 11.79 11.33 -6.25
C LEU A 103 12.53 12.35 -7.10
N SER A 104 11.81 13.39 -7.51
CA SER A 104 12.40 14.46 -8.31
C SER A 104 13.36 15.31 -7.47
N GLN A 105 14.65 15.23 -7.80
CA GLN A 105 15.67 16.03 -7.13
C GLN A 105 15.39 17.54 -7.26
N VAL A 106 14.85 17.98 -8.39
CA VAL A 106 14.52 19.40 -8.65
C VAL A 106 13.39 19.85 -7.72
N GLU A 107 12.29 19.10 -7.66
CA GLU A 107 11.14 19.46 -6.82
C GLU A 107 11.47 19.35 -5.33
N ILE A 108 12.23 18.33 -4.91
CA ILE A 108 12.66 18.20 -3.51
C ILE A 108 13.59 19.33 -3.10
N THR A 109 14.55 19.72 -3.95
CA THR A 109 15.44 20.85 -3.66
C THR A 109 14.66 22.16 -3.54
N ARG A 110 13.59 22.33 -4.33
CA ARG A 110 12.71 23.49 -4.26
C ARG A 110 11.87 23.51 -2.98
N LEU A 111 11.30 22.37 -2.60
CA LEU A 111 10.45 22.20 -1.42
C LEU A 111 11.25 22.28 -0.12
N VAL A 112 12.39 21.61 -0.07
CA VAL A 112 13.22 21.47 1.12
C VAL A 112 14.68 21.85 0.79
N PRO A 113 14.98 23.16 0.70
CA PRO A 113 16.29 23.63 0.26
C PRO A 113 17.44 23.08 1.09
N ARG A 114 18.55 22.71 0.41
CA ARG A 114 19.83 22.25 0.99
C ARG A 114 19.78 20.92 1.75
N VAL A 115 18.61 20.27 1.92
CA VAL A 115 18.53 19.00 2.67
C VAL A 115 19.26 17.88 1.94
N LEU A 116 19.09 17.77 0.62
CA LEU A 116 19.79 16.76 -0.18
C LEU A 116 21.32 16.94 -0.17
N GLU A 117 21.79 18.18 -0.22
CA GLU A 117 23.22 18.50 -0.13
C GLU A 117 23.79 18.04 1.22
N LYS A 118 23.16 18.48 2.32
CA LYS A 118 23.58 18.09 3.68
C LYS A 118 23.53 16.59 3.90
N GLN A 119 22.50 15.91 3.40
CA GLN A 119 22.40 14.45 3.50
C GLN A 119 23.51 13.76 2.71
N ARG A 120 23.84 14.26 1.51
CA ARG A 120 24.96 13.73 0.72
C ARG A 120 26.30 13.95 1.41
N GLU A 121 26.51 15.10 2.04
CA GLU A 121 27.71 15.35 2.83
C GLU A 121 27.82 14.41 4.04
N ASN A 122 26.73 14.26 4.79
CA ASN A 122 26.66 13.36 5.95
C ASN A 122 26.92 11.89 5.57
N LEU A 123 26.41 11.47 4.42
CA LEU A 123 26.59 10.11 3.92
C LEU A 123 27.94 9.91 3.18
N GLY A 124 28.81 10.93 3.15
CA GLY A 124 30.15 10.81 2.59
C GLY A 124 30.19 10.72 1.07
N PHE A 125 29.23 11.31 0.35
CA PHE A 125 29.22 11.35 -1.12
C PHE A 125 30.21 12.36 -1.74
N LYS A 126 31.22 12.84 -1.00
CA LYS A 126 32.21 13.77 -1.56
C LYS A 126 33.18 13.03 -2.49
N ASP A 127 33.69 13.74 -3.49
CA ASP A 127 34.59 13.20 -4.50
C ASP A 127 35.81 12.51 -3.85
N GLY A 128 35.91 11.18 -4.03
CA GLY A 128 37.02 10.36 -3.55
C GLY A 128 36.75 9.48 -2.33
N SER A 129 35.65 9.66 -1.59
CA SER A 129 35.27 8.72 -0.52
C SER A 129 34.59 7.48 -1.08
N GLN A 130 34.98 6.32 -0.56
CA GLN A 130 34.40 5.04 -0.93
C GLN A 130 32.94 5.01 -0.47
N MET A 131 31.99 4.98 -1.42
CA MET A 131 30.58 4.83 -1.08
C MET A 131 30.39 3.57 -0.23
N PRO A 132 29.60 3.65 0.85
CA PRO A 132 29.45 2.52 1.76
C PRO A 132 28.73 1.35 1.11
N CYS A 133 27.93 1.61 0.08
CA CYS A 133 27.30 0.59 -0.74
C CYS A 133 27.13 1.10 -2.18
N ARG A 134 27.44 0.24 -3.17
CA ARG A 134 27.33 0.58 -4.60
C ARG A 134 25.88 0.72 -5.10
N SER A 135 24.92 0.23 -4.31
CA SER A 135 23.49 0.23 -4.65
C SER A 135 22.75 1.47 -4.14
N ILE A 136 23.47 2.41 -3.50
CA ILE A 136 22.87 3.67 -3.03
C ILE A 136 22.50 4.54 -4.23
N LYS A 137 21.22 4.91 -4.31
CA LYS A 137 20.63 5.68 -5.42
C LYS A 137 19.68 6.76 -4.89
N SER A 138 19.19 7.59 -5.80
CA SER A 138 18.10 8.54 -5.51
C SER A 138 16.77 7.85 -5.19
N GLU A 139 16.60 6.62 -5.65
CA GLU A 139 15.42 5.81 -5.37
C GLU A 139 15.38 5.37 -3.90
N ILE A 140 14.20 5.44 -3.29
CA ILE A 140 13.94 4.77 -2.01
C ILE A 140 13.30 3.43 -2.34
N VAL A 141 13.97 2.35 -1.95
CA VAL A 141 13.46 0.98 -2.09
C VAL A 141 13.21 0.43 -0.70
N MET A 142 12.04 -0.15 -0.48
CA MET A 142 11.63 -0.76 0.77
C MET A 142 11.14 -2.18 0.54
N ARG A 143 11.51 -3.11 1.41
CA ARG A 143 11.06 -4.50 1.37
C ARG A 143 10.75 -5.03 2.76
N ASN A 144 9.96 -6.08 2.82
CA ASN A 144 9.81 -6.90 4.02
C ASN A 144 10.53 -8.23 3.81
N GLU A 145 10.93 -8.83 4.91
CA GLU A 145 11.27 -10.23 4.94
C GLU A 145 10.00 -11.08 5.01
N LYS A 146 10.10 -12.33 4.56
CA LYS A 146 8.98 -13.27 4.54
C LYS A 146 8.34 -13.40 5.92
N GLY A 147 7.04 -13.11 6.03
CA GLY A 147 6.29 -13.20 7.28
C GLY A 147 6.36 -11.96 8.17
N ASN A 148 7.03 -10.90 7.73
CA ASN A 148 7.01 -9.60 8.38
C ASN A 148 6.02 -8.67 7.67
N SER A 149 5.16 -7.99 8.43
CA SER A 149 4.22 -6.99 7.91
C SER A 149 4.82 -5.58 7.87
N VAL A 150 6.14 -5.46 8.00
CA VAL A 150 6.86 -4.18 8.00
C VAL A 150 7.82 -4.13 6.83
N LEU A 151 7.80 -3.01 6.10
CA LEU A 151 8.81 -2.68 5.12
C LEU A 151 9.91 -1.82 5.74
N TYR A 152 11.16 -2.21 5.50
CA TYR A 152 12.35 -1.44 5.85
C TYR A 152 13.06 -0.98 4.58
N GLY A 153 13.82 0.11 4.67
CA GLY A 153 14.69 0.54 3.58
C GLY A 153 15.68 -0.56 3.19
N GLU A 154 15.81 -0.83 1.89
CA GLU A 154 16.78 -1.80 1.39
C GLU A 154 18.21 -1.23 1.48
N HIS A 155 18.38 0.00 1.00
CA HIS A 155 19.65 0.73 1.01
C HIS A 155 19.50 2.15 1.59
N LEU A 156 20.62 2.73 1.99
CA LEU A 156 20.74 4.16 2.28
C LEU A 156 20.32 4.96 1.03
N SER A 157 19.73 6.13 1.26
CA SER A 157 19.41 7.09 0.20
C SER A 157 19.45 8.49 0.77
N PRO A 158 19.98 9.49 0.04
CA PRO A 158 19.99 10.88 0.49
C PRO A 158 18.58 11.47 0.60
N PHE A 159 17.56 10.78 0.09
CA PHE A 159 16.16 11.16 0.21
C PHE A 159 15.50 10.66 1.51
N ILE A 160 16.20 9.86 2.32
CA ILE A 160 15.70 9.42 3.63
C ILE A 160 16.03 10.51 4.66
N HIS A 161 15.14 11.49 4.77
CA HIS A 161 15.22 12.58 5.75
C HIS A 161 13.82 12.98 6.23
N GLU A 162 13.66 13.39 7.49
CA GLU A 162 12.35 13.73 8.07
C GLU A 162 11.58 14.76 7.25
N ASP A 163 12.24 15.84 6.84
CA ASP A 163 11.60 16.89 6.03
C ASP A 163 11.15 16.36 4.65
N ILE A 164 11.96 15.51 4.01
CA ILE A 164 11.60 14.91 2.71
C ILE A 164 10.43 13.92 2.88
N ILE A 165 10.48 13.09 3.92
CA ILE A 165 9.39 12.17 4.24
C ILE A 165 8.10 12.95 4.56
N GLN A 166 8.19 14.09 5.22
CA GLN A 166 7.03 14.93 5.48
C GLN A 166 6.43 15.49 4.17
N GLU A 167 7.25 15.94 3.23
CA GLU A 167 6.76 16.37 1.91
C GLU A 167 6.15 15.23 1.10
N ILE A 168 6.71 14.02 1.20
CA ILE A 168 6.10 12.81 0.62
C ILE A 168 4.68 12.58 1.15
N LYS A 169 4.49 12.72 2.46
CA LYS A 169 3.17 12.60 3.08
C LYS A 169 2.24 13.71 2.64
N ASN A 170 2.71 14.96 2.61
CA ASN A 170 1.92 16.12 2.23
C ASN A 170 1.45 16.06 0.76
N ALA A 171 2.25 15.43 -0.11
CA ALA A 171 1.89 15.22 -1.52
C ALA A 171 0.78 14.19 -1.72
N LEU A 172 0.48 13.38 -0.71
CA LEU A 172 -0.48 12.28 -0.80
C LEU A 172 -1.70 12.57 0.06
N ILE A 173 -2.82 12.88 -0.59
CA ILE A 173 -4.13 12.95 0.04
C ILE A 173 -4.90 11.71 -0.35
N TYR A 174 -5.15 10.83 0.62
CA TYR A 174 -6.07 9.71 0.44
C TYR A 174 -7.43 10.10 1.00
N CYS A 175 -8.42 10.22 0.12
CA CYS A 175 -9.82 10.34 0.50
C CYS A 175 -10.45 8.94 0.44
N PRO A 176 -10.53 8.19 1.56
CA PRO A 176 -11.17 6.89 1.55
C PRO A 176 -12.61 7.04 1.05
N GLU A 177 -13.06 6.09 0.23
CA GLU A 177 -14.45 6.07 -0.20
C GLU A 177 -15.37 5.83 1.00
N GLY A 178 -16.10 6.85 1.43
CA GLY A 178 -17.28 6.71 2.32
C GLY A 178 -18.51 6.15 1.59
N ARG A 179 -18.33 5.24 0.62
CA ARG A 179 -19.43 4.80 -0.26
C ARG A 179 -20.20 3.64 0.36
N LEU A 180 -21.50 3.84 0.59
CA LEU A 180 -22.50 2.80 0.94
C LEU A 180 -22.00 1.82 2.02
N GLN A 181 -21.54 2.34 3.16
CA GLN A 181 -21.31 1.50 4.34
C GLN A 181 -22.63 1.12 5.03
N SER A 182 -23.67 1.94 4.83
CA SER A 182 -25.00 1.72 5.35
C SER A 182 -26.07 1.90 4.27
N TYR A 183 -27.21 1.26 4.49
CA TYR A 183 -28.43 1.43 3.72
C TYR A 183 -29.62 1.45 4.69
N LYS A 184 -30.50 2.45 4.55
CA LYS A 184 -31.58 2.73 5.52
C LYS A 184 -31.07 2.79 6.98
N GLU A 185 -29.97 3.53 7.19
CA GLU A 185 -29.35 3.75 8.51
C GLU A 185 -28.79 2.50 9.20
N LYS A 186 -28.73 1.37 8.49
CA LYS A 186 -28.19 0.09 9.00
C LYS A 186 -26.97 -0.35 8.21
N GLY A 187 -26.06 -1.07 8.85
CA GLY A 187 -24.96 -1.72 8.15
C GLY A 187 -25.49 -2.74 7.14
N PHE A 188 -24.79 -2.97 6.03
CA PHE A 188 -25.26 -3.92 5.00
C PHE A 188 -25.44 -5.36 5.51
N ALA A 189 -24.57 -5.81 6.42
CA ALA A 189 -24.69 -7.12 7.06
C ALA A 189 -25.99 -7.23 7.89
N GLU A 190 -26.25 -6.22 8.71
CA GLU A 190 -27.49 -6.10 9.48
C GLU A 190 -28.72 -6.05 8.57
N TYR A 191 -28.66 -5.26 7.50
CA TYR A 191 -29.73 -5.13 6.52
C TYR A 191 -30.08 -6.47 5.84
N VAL A 192 -29.08 -7.26 5.43
CA VAL A 192 -29.29 -8.57 4.80
C VAL A 192 -29.87 -9.57 5.81
N LYS A 193 -29.39 -9.55 7.06
CA LYS A 193 -29.87 -10.42 8.15
C LYS A 193 -31.35 -10.19 8.45
N GLU A 194 -31.77 -8.93 8.51
CA GLU A 194 -33.17 -8.56 8.77
C GLU A 194 -34.13 -9.01 7.69
N ARG A 195 -33.67 -9.17 6.44
CA ARG A 195 -34.52 -9.66 5.35
C ARG A 195 -34.95 -11.11 5.51
N LYS A 196 -34.35 -11.88 6.43
CA LYS A 196 -34.71 -13.29 6.73
C LYS A 196 -34.93 -14.11 5.45
N LEU A 197 -34.03 -13.97 4.47
CA LEU A 197 -34.18 -14.60 3.16
C LEU A 197 -34.27 -16.13 3.33
N SER A 198 -35.27 -16.74 2.69
CA SER A 198 -35.37 -18.19 2.59
C SER A 198 -34.18 -18.78 1.83
N GLY A 199 -33.89 -20.08 2.02
CA GLY A 199 -32.76 -20.75 1.35
C GLY A 199 -32.77 -20.61 -0.19
N THR A 200 -33.95 -20.60 -0.81
CA THR A 200 -34.10 -20.39 -2.26
C THR A 200 -33.81 -18.95 -2.66
N GLN A 201 -34.25 -17.97 -1.86
CA GLN A 201 -33.96 -16.55 -2.10
C GLN A 201 -32.47 -16.24 -1.91
N LYS A 202 -31.82 -16.86 -0.92
CA LYS A 202 -30.37 -16.77 -0.73
C LYS A 202 -29.62 -17.29 -1.94
N ARG A 203 -29.93 -18.50 -2.42
CA ARG A 203 -29.30 -19.05 -3.64
C ARG A 203 -29.47 -18.16 -4.87
N ARG A 204 -30.67 -17.62 -5.10
CA ARG A 204 -30.92 -16.66 -6.20
C ARG A 204 -30.20 -15.32 -6.03
N TRP A 205 -29.89 -14.94 -4.81
CA TRP A 205 -29.12 -13.74 -4.52
C TRP A 205 -27.63 -13.97 -4.78
N ILE A 206 -27.07 -15.08 -4.29
CA ILE A 206 -25.69 -15.49 -4.57
C ILE A 206 -25.44 -15.68 -6.07
N ASP A 207 -26.30 -16.41 -6.78
CA ASP A 207 -26.19 -16.59 -8.24
C ASP A 207 -26.26 -15.26 -9.01
N PHE A 208 -26.99 -14.28 -8.49
CA PHE A 208 -27.00 -12.95 -9.07
C PHE A 208 -25.70 -12.18 -8.80
N LEU A 209 -25.21 -12.19 -7.55
CA LEU A 209 -23.95 -11.53 -7.19
C LEU A 209 -22.79 -12.13 -7.99
N SER A 210 -22.77 -13.45 -8.16
CA SER A 210 -21.72 -14.15 -8.91
C SER A 210 -21.73 -13.78 -10.38
N ARG A 211 -22.92 -13.74 -11.01
CA ARG A 211 -23.05 -13.38 -12.44
C ARG A 211 -22.77 -11.91 -12.74
N VAL A 212 -23.21 -11.00 -11.86
CA VAL A 212 -23.22 -9.57 -12.15
C VAL A 212 -22.00 -8.84 -11.60
N ILE A 213 -21.39 -9.35 -10.53
CA ILE A 213 -20.42 -8.57 -9.75
C ILE A 213 -19.07 -9.26 -9.70
N ASP A 214 -19.02 -10.47 -9.18
CA ASP A 214 -17.78 -11.25 -9.09
C ASP A 214 -18.06 -12.75 -9.23
N PRO A 215 -17.63 -13.40 -10.33
CA PRO A 215 -17.90 -14.81 -10.59
C PRO A 215 -17.27 -15.77 -9.56
N ARG A 216 -16.38 -15.26 -8.69
CA ARG A 216 -15.78 -16.05 -7.62
C ARG A 216 -16.66 -16.16 -6.38
N ILE A 217 -17.73 -15.37 -6.25
CA ILE A 217 -18.67 -15.48 -5.13
C ILE A 217 -19.43 -16.80 -5.28
N ASP A 218 -19.26 -17.69 -4.29
CA ASP A 218 -19.78 -19.06 -4.31
C ASP A 218 -20.97 -19.22 -3.35
N ASP A 219 -20.93 -18.57 -2.18
CA ASP A 219 -21.97 -18.69 -1.15
C ASP A 219 -21.94 -17.54 -0.12
N GLU A 220 -22.82 -17.58 0.89
CA GLU A 220 -22.83 -16.69 2.05
C GLU A 220 -22.89 -17.49 3.37
N ARG A 221 -22.09 -17.05 4.35
CA ARG A 221 -22.16 -17.50 5.73
C ARG A 221 -22.27 -16.31 6.67
N TYR A 222 -23.44 -16.16 7.28
CA TYR A 222 -23.77 -15.11 8.23
C TYR A 222 -23.63 -13.70 7.62
N GLU A 223 -22.49 -13.05 7.85
CA GLU A 223 -22.20 -11.68 7.43
C GLU A 223 -21.10 -11.65 6.35
N ASN A 224 -20.63 -12.83 5.94
CA ASN A 224 -19.52 -13.04 5.01
C ASN A 224 -19.99 -13.66 3.70
N LEU A 225 -19.42 -13.21 2.59
CA LEU A 225 -19.45 -13.92 1.31
C LEU A 225 -18.28 -14.90 1.23
N LEU A 226 -18.58 -16.11 0.78
CA LEU A 226 -17.59 -17.12 0.44
C LEU A 226 -17.12 -16.90 -1.00
N ILE A 227 -15.82 -16.68 -1.18
CA ILE A 227 -15.15 -16.44 -2.45
C ILE A 227 -14.20 -17.61 -2.72
N LYS A 228 -14.30 -18.21 -3.91
CA LYS A 228 -13.34 -19.22 -4.38
C LYS A 228 -12.20 -18.58 -5.17
N LEU A 229 -10.97 -18.76 -4.70
CA LEU A 229 -9.75 -18.30 -5.36
C LEU A 229 -8.76 -19.47 -5.40
N ASP A 230 -8.33 -19.87 -6.59
CA ASP A 230 -7.33 -20.93 -6.81
C ASP A 230 -7.61 -22.26 -6.07
N GLY A 231 -8.90 -22.61 -5.90
CA GLY A 231 -9.34 -23.83 -5.22
C GLY A 231 -9.52 -23.70 -3.69
N GLU A 232 -9.19 -22.55 -3.11
CA GLU A 232 -9.39 -22.27 -1.69
C GLU A 232 -10.65 -21.41 -1.46
N ASN A 233 -11.32 -21.62 -0.31
CA ASN A 233 -12.50 -20.86 0.10
C ASN A 233 -12.10 -19.73 1.05
N PHE A 234 -12.56 -18.52 0.78
CA PHE A 234 -12.26 -17.32 1.56
C PHE A 234 -13.56 -16.62 2.01
N GLU A 235 -13.68 -16.27 3.29
CA GLU A 235 -14.83 -15.52 3.84
C GLU A 235 -14.59 -14.01 3.95
N THR A 236 -15.16 -13.20 3.07
CA THR A 236 -15.08 -11.72 3.18
C THR A 236 -16.39 -11.12 3.67
N GLU A 237 -16.33 -10.27 4.70
CA GLU A 237 -17.48 -9.48 5.18
C GLU A 237 -18.15 -8.71 4.03
N ILE A 238 -19.49 -8.73 3.98
CA ILE A 238 -20.27 -8.01 2.96
C ILE A 238 -19.94 -6.50 2.97
N SER A 239 -19.64 -5.93 4.13
CA SER A 239 -19.24 -4.53 4.33
C SER A 239 -17.91 -4.17 3.64
N LYS A 240 -17.03 -5.16 3.45
CA LYS A 240 -15.70 -4.99 2.83
C LYS A 240 -15.73 -5.25 1.32
N GLN A 241 -16.89 -5.59 0.76
CA GLN A 241 -17.05 -5.79 -0.68
C GLN A 241 -17.11 -4.46 -1.44
N GLY A 242 -16.65 -4.47 -2.69
CA GLY A 242 -16.67 -3.29 -3.54
C GLY A 242 -18.09 -2.75 -3.79
N SER A 243 -18.19 -1.45 -4.10
CA SER A 243 -19.47 -0.71 -4.24
C SER A 243 -20.50 -1.31 -5.21
N GLY A 244 -20.10 -2.22 -6.11
CA GLY A 244 -21.01 -3.00 -6.94
C GLY A 244 -21.92 -3.93 -6.13
N VAL A 245 -21.37 -4.62 -5.13
CA VAL A 245 -22.11 -5.52 -4.21
C VAL A 245 -23.11 -4.71 -3.40
N SER A 246 -22.67 -3.65 -2.76
CA SER A 246 -23.52 -2.77 -1.94
C SER A 246 -24.66 -2.15 -2.76
N LYS A 247 -24.38 -1.64 -3.97
CA LYS A 247 -25.40 -1.10 -4.88
C LYS A 247 -26.43 -2.15 -5.31
N CYS A 248 -26.00 -3.38 -5.57
CA CYS A 248 -26.89 -4.45 -5.96
C CYS A 248 -27.80 -4.89 -4.80
N ILE A 249 -27.26 -4.93 -3.57
CA ILE A 249 -28.04 -5.20 -2.36
C ILE A 249 -29.06 -4.08 -2.12
N SER A 250 -28.68 -2.81 -2.32
CA SER A 250 -29.57 -1.67 -2.11
C SER A 250 -30.62 -1.49 -3.22
N ARG A 251 -30.38 -1.98 -4.44
CA ARG A 251 -31.27 -1.81 -5.61
C ARG A 251 -32.32 -2.90 -5.79
N ARG A 252 -32.22 -4.05 -5.12
CA ARG A 252 -33.31 -5.07 -5.13
C ARG A 252 -34.41 -4.68 -4.13
N ASN A 253 -35.28 -3.78 -4.57
CA ASN A 253 -36.70 -3.76 -4.20
C ASN A 253 -37.48 -4.34 -5.37
#